data_AF-A0A2S6CMH6-F1
#
_entry.id   AF-A0A2S6CMH6-F1
#
_cell.length_a   1.000
_cell.length_b   1.000
_cell.length_c   1.000
_cell.angle_alpha   90.00
_cell.angle_beta   90.00
_cell.angle_gamma   90.00
#
_symmetry.space_group_name_H-M   'P 1'
#
loop_
_entity.id
_entity.type
_entity.pdbx_description
1 polymer ?
#
loop_
_entity_poly.entity_id
_entity_poly.type
_entity_poly.pdbx_seq_one_letter_code
_entity_poly.pdbx_strand_id
1 'polypeptide(L)'
;MKMPKMSTWYSTKSGRIILVGDGAHALPPSSGQGVNQALEDAYSLVLVLEEASKGSTNGTGKERVLEALEFWQKTRQDRIDATYDWTTNTNNVNRLPEAERQKLMKEGKIRVDEDRGGLFQYDFDEVVRDWAEQRNEKTK
;
A
#
# COMPACT_ATOMS: atom_id res chain seq x y z
N MET A 1 -8.54 -2.54 16.85
CA MET A 1 -9.61 -1.86 16.10
C MET A 1 -9.02 -1.49 14.75
N LYS A 2 -9.60 -1.97 13.63
CA LYS A 2 -9.17 -1.57 12.28
C LYS A 2 -9.77 -0.18 12.00
N MET A 3 -8.94 0.79 11.63
CA MET A 3 -9.46 2.08 11.19
C MET A 3 -10.30 1.90 9.91
N PRO A 4 -11.43 2.61 9.77
CA PRO A 4 -12.19 2.61 8.53
C PRO A 4 -11.31 3.05 7.37
N LYS A 5 -11.41 2.35 6.23
CA LYS A 5 -10.68 2.73 5.02
C LYS A 5 -11.21 4.06 4.49
N MET A 6 -10.31 5.00 4.25
CA MET A 6 -10.66 6.24 3.53
C MET A 6 -10.84 5.93 2.05
N SER A 7 -11.85 6.56 1.43
CA SER A 7 -12.10 6.38 -0.01
C SER A 7 -11.02 7.01 -0.87
N THR A 8 -10.45 8.14 -0.44
CA THR A 8 -9.39 8.85 -1.15
C THR A 8 -8.38 9.45 -0.17
N TRP A 9 -7.10 9.39 -0.51
CA TRP A 9 -5.99 9.95 0.28
C TRP A 9 -5.47 11.27 -0.31
N TYR A 10 -6.03 11.70 -1.43
CA TYR A 10 -5.64 12.94 -2.09
C TYR A 10 -6.88 13.76 -2.46
N SER A 11 -6.68 15.07 -2.60
CA SER A 11 -7.71 15.98 -3.06
C SER A 11 -8.10 15.66 -4.51
N THR A 12 -9.26 15.05 -4.74
CA THR A 12 -9.70 14.61 -6.07
C THR A 12 -9.86 15.75 -7.08
N LYS A 13 -10.14 16.97 -6.61
CA LYS A 13 -10.29 18.15 -7.47
C LYS A 13 -8.97 18.74 -7.95
N SER A 14 -7.89 18.64 -7.18
CA SER A 14 -6.64 19.36 -7.48
C SER A 14 -5.39 18.47 -7.52
N GLY A 15 -5.39 17.34 -6.80
CA GLY A 15 -4.23 16.46 -6.62
C GLY A 15 -3.10 17.11 -5.79
N ARG A 16 -3.38 18.19 -5.05
CA ARG A 16 -2.34 19.00 -4.38
C ARG A 16 -2.26 18.81 -2.87
N ILE A 17 -3.22 18.11 -2.29
CA ILE A 17 -3.21 17.69 -0.88
C ILE A 17 -3.21 16.18 -0.89
N ILE A 18 -2.23 15.57 -0.21
CA ILE A 18 -2.01 14.13 -0.18
C ILE A 18 -1.74 13.74 1.29
N LEU A 19 -2.43 12.72 1.77
CA LEU A 19 -2.27 12.13 3.09
C LEU A 19 -1.32 10.93 2.99
N VAL A 20 -0.42 10.80 3.95
CA VAL A 20 0.54 9.69 4.07
C VAL A 20 0.66 9.28 5.54
N GLY A 21 1.25 8.11 5.80
CA GLY A 21 1.40 7.55 7.14
C GLY A 21 0.07 7.42 7.86
N ASP A 22 0.04 7.68 9.17
CA ASP A 22 -1.16 7.54 10.00
C ASP A 22 -2.35 8.38 9.54
N GLY A 23 -2.12 9.47 8.80
CA GLY A 23 -3.19 10.28 8.21
C GLY A 23 -3.93 9.58 7.06
N ALA A 24 -3.30 8.60 6.41
CA ALA A 24 -3.88 7.77 5.37
C ALA A 24 -4.23 6.36 5.87
N HIS A 25 -3.36 5.78 6.70
CA HIS A 25 -3.49 4.42 7.23
C HIS A 25 -2.87 4.29 8.63
N ALA A 26 -3.67 4.42 9.69
CA ALA A 26 -3.17 4.07 11.02
C ALA A 26 -3.15 2.54 11.20
N LEU A 27 -1.94 1.98 11.31
CA LEU A 27 -1.72 0.57 11.61
C LEU A 27 -1.66 0.33 13.13
N PRO A 28 -2.05 -0.87 13.62
CA PRO A 28 -1.86 -1.22 15.02
C PRO A 28 -0.39 -1.13 15.43
N PRO A 29 -0.05 -0.60 16.62
CA PRO A 29 1.34 -0.55 17.10
C PRO A 29 2.02 -1.92 17.14
N SER A 30 1.23 -3.00 17.32
CA SER A 30 1.75 -4.37 17.33
C SER A 30 2.30 -4.83 15.99
N SER A 31 1.99 -4.15 14.88
CA SER A 31 2.57 -4.44 13.57
C SER A 31 4.07 -4.18 13.53
N GLY A 32 4.56 -3.16 14.27
CA GLY A 32 5.93 -2.66 14.14
C GLY A 32 6.26 -2.07 12.77
N GLN A 33 5.24 -1.79 11.93
CA GLN A 33 5.42 -1.41 10.52
C GLN A 33 4.96 0.03 10.21
N GLY A 34 4.38 0.77 11.15
CA GLY A 34 3.83 2.11 10.88
C GLY A 34 4.82 3.06 10.20
N VAL A 35 6.04 3.21 10.75
CA VAL A 35 7.09 4.07 10.17
C VAL A 35 7.56 3.54 8.82
N ASN A 36 7.78 2.22 8.69
CA ASN A 36 8.20 1.63 7.41
C ASN A 36 7.17 1.89 6.31
N GLN A 37 5.88 1.77 6.63
CA GLN A 37 4.80 2.05 5.68
C GLN A 37 4.71 3.54 5.32
N ALA A 38 4.96 4.45 6.26
CA ALA A 38 5.05 5.88 5.97
C ALA A 38 6.27 6.21 5.07
N LEU A 39 7.40 5.50 5.22
CA LEU A 39 8.55 5.62 4.33
C LEU A 39 8.26 5.07 2.93
N GLU A 40 7.59 3.90 2.85
CA GLU A 40 7.12 3.34 1.58
C GLU A 40 6.15 4.30 0.86
N ASP A 41 5.23 4.97 1.60
CA ASP A 41 4.36 5.99 1.03
C ASP A 41 5.16 7.10 0.37
N ALA A 42 6.14 7.67 1.08
CA ALA A 42 6.94 8.78 0.60
C ALA A 42 7.76 8.37 -0.65
N TYR A 43 8.42 7.22 -0.60
CA TYR A 43 9.22 6.72 -1.71
C TYR A 43 8.38 6.47 -2.97
N SER A 44 7.34 5.65 -2.84
CA SER A 44 6.46 5.32 -3.96
C SER A 44 5.70 6.53 -4.51
N LEU A 45 5.35 7.50 -3.66
CA LEU A 45 4.72 8.74 -4.10
C LEU A 45 5.65 9.56 -5.00
N VAL A 46 6.93 9.67 -4.63
CA VAL A 46 7.92 10.36 -5.48
C VAL A 46 8.02 9.68 -6.84
N LEU A 47 8.14 8.36 -6.88
CA LEU A 47 8.24 7.60 -8.14
C LEU A 47 7.06 7.89 -9.09
N VAL A 48 5.82 7.81 -8.59
CA VAL A 48 4.64 8.04 -9.46
C VAL A 48 4.49 9.51 -9.89
N LEU A 49 4.94 10.46 -9.06
CA LEU A 49 4.91 11.88 -9.40
C LEU A 49 5.98 12.25 -10.41
N GLU A 50 7.17 11.62 -10.34
CA GLU A 50 8.21 11.73 -11.35
C GLU A 50 7.69 11.23 -12.70
N GLU A 51 7.04 10.06 -12.76
CA GLU A 51 6.40 9.57 -13.98
C GLU A 51 5.32 10.52 -14.50
N ALA A 52 4.47 11.07 -13.63
CA ALA A 52 3.45 12.05 -14.03
C ALA A 52 4.06 13.35 -14.59
N SER A 53 5.30 13.68 -14.19
CA SER A 53 6.04 14.86 -14.63
C SER A 53 6.75 14.67 -15.98
N LYS A 54 7.10 13.43 -16.34
CA LYS A 54 7.73 13.10 -17.63
C LYS A 54 6.75 13.48 -18.75
N GLY A 55 7.14 14.48 -19.55
CA GLY A 55 6.27 15.07 -20.55
C GLY A 55 6.15 14.21 -21.81
N SER A 56 4.92 13.73 -22.06
CA SER A 56 4.28 13.21 -23.31
C SER A 56 3.67 11.83 -23.01
N THR A 57 2.37 11.56 -23.20
CA THR A 57 1.66 11.68 -24.48
C THR A 57 0.17 12.04 -24.43
N ASN A 58 -0.49 12.22 -23.27
CA ASN A 58 -1.90 12.65 -23.23
C ASN A 58 -2.31 13.32 -21.90
N GLY A 59 -3.33 14.17 -21.98
CA GLY A 59 -3.99 14.83 -20.83
C GLY A 59 -3.28 16.08 -20.28
N THR A 60 -4.01 16.86 -19.48
CA THR A 60 -3.45 17.99 -18.74
C THR A 60 -2.49 17.52 -17.66
N GLY A 61 -1.53 18.36 -17.23
CA GLY A 61 -0.63 18.00 -16.13
C GLY A 61 -1.37 17.63 -14.83
N LYS A 62 -2.56 18.21 -14.64
CA LYS A 62 -3.47 17.84 -13.56
C LYS A 62 -4.03 16.43 -13.70
N GLU A 63 -4.49 16.04 -14.89
CA GLU A 63 -5.02 14.70 -15.14
C GLU A 63 -3.95 13.63 -14.89
N ARG A 64 -2.72 13.87 -15.35
CA ARG A 64 -1.59 12.95 -15.12
C ARG A 64 -1.30 12.75 -13.64
N VAL A 65 -1.31 13.83 -12.87
CA VAL A 65 -1.12 13.75 -11.41
C VAL A 65 -2.27 12.97 -10.75
N LEU A 66 -3.52 13.23 -11.13
CA LEU A 66 -4.67 12.52 -10.54
C LEU A 66 -4.66 11.02 -10.84
N GLU A 67 -4.29 10.63 -12.06
CA GLU A 67 -4.12 9.23 -12.46
C GLU A 67 -2.98 8.55 -11.68
N ALA A 68 -1.83 9.23 -11.54
CA ALA A 68 -0.71 8.72 -10.75
C ALA A 68 -1.08 8.52 -9.28
N LEU A 69 -1.82 9.46 -8.69
CA LEU A 69 -2.29 9.36 -7.32
C LEU A 69 -3.34 8.25 -7.12
N GLU A 70 -4.19 8.01 -8.10
CA GLU A 70 -5.14 6.88 -8.08
C GLU A 70 -4.40 5.53 -8.07
N PHE A 71 -3.43 5.38 -8.97
CA PHE A 71 -2.59 4.19 -9.03
C PHE A 71 -1.79 3.98 -7.73
N TRP A 72 -1.16 5.04 -7.23
CA TRP A 72 -0.40 5.02 -5.99
C TRP A 72 -1.26 4.62 -4.80
N GLN A 73 -2.42 5.26 -4.61
CA GLN A 73 -3.31 4.94 -3.49
C GLN A 73 -3.75 3.48 -3.54
N LYS A 74 -4.12 2.96 -4.72
CA LYS A 74 -4.53 1.56 -4.87
C LYS A 74 -3.40 0.60 -4.46
N THR A 75 -2.21 0.82 -5.01
CA THR A 75 -1.02 0.00 -4.73
C THR A 75 -0.67 0.02 -3.24
N ARG A 76 -0.70 1.20 -2.62
CA ARG A 76 -0.45 1.35 -1.18
C ARG A 76 -1.55 0.74 -0.33
N GLN A 77 -2.82 0.87 -0.72
CA GLN A 77 -3.93 0.27 0.01
C GLN A 77 -3.81 -1.26 0.05
N ASP A 78 -3.45 -1.89 -1.07
CA ASP A 78 -3.22 -3.35 -1.15
C ASP A 78 -2.07 -3.77 -0.24
N ARG A 79 -0.97 -2.99 -0.23
CA ARG A 79 0.19 -3.24 0.62
C ARG A 79 -0.09 -3.08 2.12
N ILE A 80 -0.90 -2.08 2.49
CA ILE A 80 -1.37 -1.87 3.86
C ILE A 80 -2.29 -2.98 4.32
N ASP A 81 -3.21 -3.44 3.47
CA ASP A 81 -4.08 -4.56 3.79
C ASP A 81 -3.27 -5.84 4.01
N ALA A 82 -2.29 -6.13 3.15
CA ALA A 82 -1.39 -7.26 3.34
C ALA A 82 -0.62 -7.19 4.67
N THR A 83 -0.14 -5.99 5.05
CA THR A 83 0.55 -5.76 6.33
C THR A 83 -0.38 -5.94 7.53
N TYR A 84 -1.62 -5.48 7.41
CA TYR A 84 -2.65 -5.64 8.44
C TYR A 84 -3.03 -7.12 8.64
N ASP A 85 -3.19 -7.84 7.54
CA ASP A 85 -3.51 -9.27 7.53
C ASP A 85 -2.37 -10.09 8.15
N TRP A 86 -1.12 -9.78 7.79
CA TRP A 86 0.05 -10.39 8.44
C TRP A 86 0.08 -10.10 9.94
N THR A 87 -0.17 -8.85 10.35
CA THR A 87 -0.19 -8.48 11.77
C THR A 87 -1.26 -9.24 12.55
N THR A 88 -2.46 -9.38 11.97
CA THR A 88 -3.60 -10.01 12.63
C THR A 88 -3.47 -11.54 12.67
N ASN A 89 -3.04 -12.14 11.56
CA ASN A 89 -3.10 -13.58 11.34
C ASN A 89 -1.76 -14.31 11.53
N THR A 90 -0.67 -13.56 11.82
CA THR A 90 0.66 -14.14 12.09
C THR A 90 1.24 -13.59 13.39
N ASN A 91 1.41 -12.27 13.50
CA ASN A 91 2.10 -11.66 14.64
C ASN A 91 1.27 -11.74 15.94
N ASN A 92 0.00 -11.32 15.88
CA ASN A 92 -0.88 -11.30 17.06
C ASN A 92 -1.35 -12.70 17.50
N VAL A 93 -1.24 -13.71 16.64
CA VAL A 93 -1.65 -15.09 16.93
C VAL A 93 -0.87 -15.69 18.10
N ASN A 94 0.41 -15.33 18.22
CA ASN A 94 1.26 -15.77 19.34
C ASN A 94 0.82 -15.19 20.69
N ARG A 95 -0.09 -14.20 20.69
CA ARG A 95 -0.63 -13.56 21.90
C ARG A 95 -1.98 -14.15 22.33
N LEU A 96 -2.53 -15.11 21.57
CA LEU A 96 -3.80 -15.77 21.88
C LEU A 96 -3.61 -16.97 22.84
N PRO A 97 -4.62 -17.30 23.65
CA PRO A 97 -4.62 -18.55 24.43
C PRO A 97 -4.47 -19.78 23.52
N GLU A 98 -3.81 -20.83 24.04
CA GLU A 98 -3.51 -22.04 23.25
C GLU A 98 -4.74 -22.65 22.57
N ALA A 99 -5.86 -22.74 23.30
CA ALA A 99 -7.10 -23.30 22.78
C ALA A 99 -7.65 -22.53 21.57
N GLU A 100 -7.52 -21.20 21.57
CA GLU A 100 -7.96 -20.33 20.49
C GLU A 100 -7.00 -20.39 19.30
N ARG A 101 -5.69 -20.45 19.57
CA ARG A 101 -4.65 -20.66 18.57
C ARG A 101 -4.84 -21.99 17.82
N GLN A 102 -5.09 -23.08 18.54
CA GLN A 102 -5.36 -24.40 17.97
C GLN A 102 -6.64 -24.41 17.10
N LYS A 103 -7.67 -23.65 17.50
CA LYS A 103 -8.90 -23.49 16.71
C LYS A 103 -8.62 -22.76 15.40
N LEU A 104 -7.92 -21.62 15.46
CA LEU A 104 -7.58 -20.83 14.27
C LEU A 104 -6.62 -21.55 13.32
N MET A 105 -5.73 -22.40 13.84
CA MET A 105 -4.86 -23.28 13.04
C MET A 105 -5.71 -24.27 12.24
N LYS A 106 -6.67 -24.93 12.90
CA LYS A 106 -7.60 -25.89 12.26
C LYS A 106 -8.50 -25.23 11.21
N GLU A 107 -8.84 -23.96 11.39
CA GLU A 107 -9.62 -23.17 10.43
C GLU A 107 -8.77 -22.64 9.25
N GLY A 108 -7.46 -22.91 9.23
CA GLY A 108 -6.55 -22.41 8.19
C GLY A 108 -6.35 -20.88 8.22
N LYS A 109 -6.71 -20.23 9.33
CA LYS A 109 -6.65 -18.76 9.49
C LYS A 109 -5.30 -18.26 10.00
N ILE A 110 -4.42 -19.17 10.41
CA ILE A 110 -3.05 -18.85 10.81
C ILE A 110 -2.11 -19.25 9.69
N ARG A 111 -1.28 -18.30 9.26
CA ARG A 111 -0.14 -18.60 8.40
C ARG A 111 1.08 -18.77 9.28
N VAL A 112 1.70 -19.95 9.22
CA VAL A 112 3.06 -20.14 9.72
C VAL A 112 3.98 -19.67 8.60
N ASP A 113 4.02 -18.36 8.39
CA ASP A 113 4.79 -17.78 7.30
C ASP A 113 6.20 -17.46 7.82
N GLU A 114 7.17 -18.30 7.43
CA GLU A 114 8.60 -18.01 7.64
C GLU A 114 9.12 -17.04 6.57
N ASP A 115 8.45 -16.96 5.41
CA ASP A 115 8.83 -16.07 4.32
C ASP A 115 8.33 -14.66 4.59
N ARG A 116 9.29 -13.78 4.92
CA ARG A 116 9.05 -12.35 5.13
C ARG A 116 9.41 -11.52 3.90
N GLY A 117 9.71 -12.14 2.76
CA GLY A 117 10.08 -11.48 1.52
C GLY A 117 9.02 -10.45 1.11
N GLY A 118 7.75 -10.83 1.14
CA GLY A 118 6.64 -9.90 0.84
C GLY A 118 6.52 -8.71 1.81
N LEU A 119 7.14 -8.77 3.00
CA LEU A 119 7.16 -7.66 3.95
C LEU A 119 8.35 -6.73 3.76
N PHE A 120 9.50 -7.22 3.27
CA PHE A 120 10.76 -6.45 3.22
C PHE A 120 11.32 -6.22 1.82
N GLN A 121 10.88 -6.98 0.82
CA GLN A 121 11.41 -6.99 -0.54
C GLN A 121 10.38 -6.50 -1.56
N TYR A 122 9.43 -5.67 -1.14
CA TYR A 122 8.45 -5.09 -2.06
C TYR A 122 9.14 -4.09 -2.98
N ASP A 123 9.17 -4.39 -4.28
CA ASP A 123 9.87 -3.59 -5.29
C ASP A 123 8.91 -2.56 -5.91
N PHE A 124 8.97 -1.32 -5.41
CA PHE A 124 8.19 -0.23 -5.99
C PHE A 124 8.71 0.21 -7.36
N ASP A 125 10.00 0.02 -7.64
CA ASP A 125 10.59 0.42 -8.91
C ASP A 125 10.05 -0.44 -10.05
N GLU A 126 9.97 -1.76 -9.83
CA GLU A 126 9.31 -2.68 -10.77
C GLU A 126 7.83 -2.35 -10.95
N VAL A 127 7.09 -2.18 -9.84
CA VAL A 127 5.64 -1.89 -9.90
C VAL A 127 5.33 -0.59 -10.64
N VAL A 128 6.11 0.48 -10.40
CA VAL A 128 5.90 1.78 -11.07
C VAL A 128 6.35 1.71 -12.53
N ARG A 129 7.44 1.02 -12.84
CA ARG A 129 7.91 0.81 -14.22
C ARG A 129 6.85 0.10 -15.05
N ASP A 130 6.32 -1.02 -14.55
CA ASP A 130 5.30 -1.80 -15.26
C ASP A 130 4.03 -0.98 -15.50
N TRP A 131 3.62 -0.18 -14.51
CA TRP A 131 2.50 0.76 -14.68
C TRP A 131 2.78 1.82 -15.75
N ALA A 132 3.98 2.41 -15.74
CA ALA A 132 4.38 3.42 -16.72
C ALA A 132 4.46 2.84 -18.15
N GLU A 133 4.94 1.60 -18.31
CA GLU A 133 4.97 0.90 -19.60
C GLU A 133 3.55 0.64 -20.13
N GLN A 134 2.65 0.08 -19.31
CA GLN A 134 1.26 -0.15 -19.69
C GLN A 134 0.51 1.12 -20.06
N ARG A 135 0.81 2.23 -19.38
CA ARG A 135 0.28 3.57 -19.69
C ARG A 135 0.71 4.02 -21.09
N ASN A 136 1.97 3.78 -21.46
CA ASN A 136 2.52 4.16 -22.76
C ASN A 136 1.96 3.28 -23.89
N GLU A 137 1.72 1.99 -23.65
CA GLU A 137 1.14 1.07 -24.62
C GLU A 137 -0.31 1.39 -24.99
N LYS A 138 -1.14 1.77 -24.01
CA LYS A 138 -2.53 2.20 -24.25
C LYS A 138 -2.66 3.47 -25.10
N THR A 139 -1.55 4.16 -25.34
CA THR A 139 -1.49 5.42 -26.05
C THR A 139 -0.92 5.29 -27.48
N LYS A 140 -0.44 4.10 -27.85
CA LYS A 140 -0.09 3.76 -29.24
C LYS A 140 -1.32 3.26 -30.00
#